data_AF-B7G6E1-F1
#
_entry.id   AF-B7G6E1-F1
#
_cell.length_a   1.000
_cell.length_b   1.000
_cell.length_c   1.000
_cell.angle_alpha   90.00
_cell.angle_beta   90.00
_cell.angle_gamma   90.00
#
_symmetry.space_group_name_H-M   'P 1'
#
loop_
_entity.id
_entity.type
_entity.pdbx_description
1 polymer ?
#
loop_
_entity_poly.entity_id
_entity_poly.type
_entity_poly.pdbx_seq_one_letter_code
_entity_poly.pdbx_strand_id
1 'polypeptide(L)'
;MQKRTKRMGQRRILLALLVLSARTIFTSTFTLGAIETKQRCTTSSTEIHATSRKEFLSQFVVAGSLLIPTAASADITNKVASSAALRKVKICQKKLVAMEDYVLLSDYAAIKDSLRAAPFSDVRKAASTLVRGGEDGPDAEGLQTKYKAFITSIEKMDGTASVALRGRKLSDGEFLAAYSAAVVALADFVALAEEAIKVPLREEPV
;
A
#
# COMPACT_ATOMS: atom_id res chain seq x y z
N MET A 1 18.04 -17.56 48.46
CA MET A 1 17.83 -17.58 47.00
C MET A 1 16.79 -16.55 46.57
N GLN A 2 17.09 -15.23 46.49
CA GLN A 2 16.04 -14.24 46.19
C GLN A 2 16.55 -12.89 45.62
N LYS A 3 17.40 -12.88 44.58
CA LYS A 3 17.91 -11.63 43.98
C LYS A 3 18.04 -11.63 42.44
N ARG A 4 17.07 -12.15 41.67
CA ARG A 4 17.16 -12.18 40.19
C ARG A 4 16.03 -11.54 39.38
N THR A 5 14.97 -10.99 39.97
CA THR A 5 13.81 -10.51 39.19
C THR A 5 13.77 -9.01 38.88
N LYS A 6 14.67 -8.19 39.43
CA LYS A 6 14.61 -6.71 39.25
C LYS A 6 15.26 -6.13 37.99
N ARG A 7 15.95 -6.92 37.15
CA ARG A 7 16.73 -6.38 36.01
C ARG A 7 15.99 -6.26 34.67
N MET A 8 14.76 -6.76 34.54
CA MET A 8 14.03 -6.67 33.26
C MET A 8 13.25 -5.35 33.04
N GLY A 9 12.98 -4.57 34.09
CA GLY A 9 12.18 -3.34 33.97
C GLY A 9 12.91 -2.15 33.32
N GLN A 10 14.23 -2.03 33.49
CA GLN A 10 14.96 -0.84 33.02
C GLN A 10 15.36 -0.86 31.54
N ARG A 11 15.38 -2.03 30.88
CA ARG A 11 15.71 -2.12 29.44
C ARG A 11 14.56 -1.69 28.53
N ARG A 12 13.31 -1.74 29.01
CA ARG A 12 12.14 -1.31 28.23
C ARG A 12 12.01 0.21 28.15
N ILE A 13 12.47 0.94 29.18
CA ILE A 13 12.39 2.41 29.22
C ILE A 13 13.43 3.06 28.29
N LEU A 14 14.61 2.43 28.12
CA LEU A 14 15.68 2.95 27.27
C LEU A 14 15.39 2.81 25.77
N LEU A 15 14.59 1.82 25.34
CA LEU A 15 14.18 1.68 23.93
C LEU A 15 13.06 2.66 23.53
N ALA A 16 12.21 3.06 24.47
CA ALA A 16 11.16 4.05 24.21
C ALA A 16 11.71 5.48 24.01
N LEU A 17 12.88 5.79 24.57
CA LEU A 17 13.47 7.13 24.49
C LEU A 17 14.27 7.38 23.20
N LEU A 18 14.64 6.34 22.44
CA LEU A 18 15.45 6.49 21.24
C LEU A 18 14.63 6.71 19.95
N VAL A 19 13.32 6.43 19.97
CA VAL A 19 12.43 6.61 18.79
C VAL A 19 11.89 8.05 18.68
N LEU A 20 12.12 8.90 19.69
CA LEU A 20 11.53 10.24 19.74
C LEU A 20 12.38 11.37 19.12
N SER A 21 13.57 11.09 18.54
CA SER A 21 14.49 12.17 18.10
C SER A 21 14.52 12.50 16.60
N ALA A 22 13.71 11.86 15.74
CA ALA A 22 13.80 12.05 14.28
C ALA A 22 12.56 12.66 13.60
N ARG A 23 11.68 13.36 14.34
CA ARG A 23 10.57 14.15 13.76
C ARG A 23 10.83 15.65 13.88
N THR A 24 11.88 16.12 13.24
CA THR A 24 12.06 17.55 12.97
C THR A 24 11.37 17.94 11.66
N ILE A 25 10.24 18.63 11.82
CA ILE A 25 9.80 19.83 11.08
C ILE A 25 9.58 19.66 9.56
N PHE A 26 8.32 19.42 9.18
CA PHE A 26 7.77 19.94 7.93
C PHE A 26 6.37 20.49 8.19
N THR A 27 6.32 21.73 8.68
CA THR A 27 5.10 22.53 8.78
C THR A 27 4.84 23.22 7.45
N SER A 28 4.00 22.64 6.60
CA SER A 28 3.41 23.36 5.47
C SER A 28 2.08 23.97 5.90
N THR A 29 2.06 25.29 6.08
CA THR A 29 0.85 26.11 6.22
C THR A 29 -0.01 25.98 4.97
N PHE A 30 -1.12 25.24 5.07
CA PHE A 30 -2.13 25.18 4.03
C PHE A 30 -3.20 26.24 4.33
N THR A 31 -3.23 27.29 3.53
CA THR A 31 -4.26 28.34 3.55
C THR A 31 -5.60 27.75 3.12
N LEU A 32 -6.60 27.84 4.01
CA LEU A 32 -7.98 27.42 3.83
C LEU A 32 -8.71 28.45 2.95
N GLY A 33 -8.97 28.10 1.69
CA GLY A 33 -9.90 28.83 0.83
C GLY A 33 -11.32 28.34 1.09
N ALA A 34 -12.16 29.20 1.68
CA ALA A 34 -13.59 28.97 1.82
C ALA A 34 -14.26 29.04 0.44
N ILE A 35 -14.85 27.94 -0.01
CA ILE A 35 -15.80 27.94 -1.13
C ILE A 35 -17.13 27.47 -0.56
N GLU A 36 -17.99 28.44 -0.38
CA GLU A 36 -19.39 28.30 0.00
C GLU A 36 -20.18 27.82 -1.23
N THR A 37 -20.74 26.61 -1.17
CA THR A 37 -21.75 26.17 -2.13
C THR A 37 -22.94 25.49 -1.43
N LYS A 38 -24.08 26.14 -1.63
CA LYS A 38 -25.45 25.86 -1.20
C LYS A 38 -25.90 24.39 -1.28
N GLN A 39 -26.71 24.05 -0.27
CA GLN A 39 -27.62 22.90 -0.18
C GLN A 39 -28.42 22.59 -1.46
N ARG A 40 -28.68 21.29 -1.68
CA ARG A 40 -30.07 20.85 -1.93
C ARG A 40 -30.31 19.41 -1.46
N CYS A 41 -31.22 19.31 -0.49
CA CYS A 41 -31.93 18.11 -0.10
C CYS A 41 -32.99 17.78 -1.16
N THR A 42 -33.05 16.53 -1.60
CA THR A 42 -34.26 15.97 -2.20
C THR A 42 -34.27 14.46 -1.99
N THR A 43 -35.10 14.03 -1.05
CA THR A 43 -35.61 12.67 -0.92
C THR A 43 -36.67 12.43 -1.99
N SER A 44 -36.57 11.31 -2.71
CA SER A 44 -37.73 10.69 -3.36
C SER A 44 -37.50 9.20 -3.55
N SER A 45 -38.23 8.41 -2.76
CA SER A 45 -38.67 7.05 -3.10
C SER A 45 -39.46 7.05 -4.41
N THR A 46 -39.28 6.01 -5.22
CA THR A 46 -40.33 5.13 -5.78
C THR A 46 -39.72 4.08 -6.71
N GLU A 47 -39.90 2.83 -6.33
CA GLU A 47 -40.46 1.70 -7.10
C GLU A 47 -40.09 1.44 -8.59
N ILE A 48 -39.65 0.18 -8.79
CA ILE A 48 -40.03 -0.78 -9.84
C ILE A 48 -39.83 -0.36 -11.31
N HIS A 49 -38.92 -1.04 -12.02
CA HIS A 49 -39.27 -1.75 -13.25
C HIS A 49 -38.16 -2.72 -13.68
N ALA A 50 -38.51 -4.00 -13.75
CA ALA A 50 -37.79 -4.99 -14.53
C ALA A 50 -38.19 -4.83 -16.01
N THR A 51 -37.21 -4.67 -16.91
CA THR A 51 -37.39 -4.98 -18.33
C THR A 51 -36.13 -5.63 -18.89
N SER A 52 -36.32 -6.87 -19.33
CA SER A 52 -35.48 -7.65 -20.21
C SER A 52 -35.31 -6.94 -21.56
N ARG A 53 -34.08 -6.84 -22.06
CA ARG A 53 -33.79 -6.72 -23.50
C ARG A 53 -32.56 -7.55 -23.86
N LYS A 54 -32.84 -8.77 -24.35
CA LYS A 54 -32.03 -9.45 -25.35
C LYS A 54 -31.88 -8.56 -26.59
N GLU A 55 -30.85 -8.86 -27.39
CA GLU A 55 -30.62 -8.38 -28.76
C GLU A 55 -30.00 -6.98 -28.89
N PHE A 56 -28.66 -6.91 -28.86
CA PHE A 56 -27.93 -5.97 -29.72
C PHE A 56 -26.54 -6.52 -30.09
N LEU A 57 -26.53 -7.68 -30.77
CA LEU A 57 -25.43 -8.06 -31.64
C LEU A 57 -25.73 -7.45 -33.01
N SER A 58 -25.00 -6.42 -33.43
CA SER A 58 -24.75 -6.18 -34.86
C SER A 58 -23.66 -5.12 -35.06
N GLN A 59 -22.53 -5.59 -35.59
CA GLN A 59 -21.67 -4.88 -36.55
C GLN A 59 -20.93 -3.63 -36.06
N PHE A 60 -19.74 -3.89 -35.51
CA PHE A 60 -18.60 -2.99 -35.74
C PHE A 60 -17.46 -3.82 -36.33
N VAL A 61 -17.50 -4.01 -37.65
CA VAL A 61 -16.36 -4.47 -38.44
C VAL A 61 -15.43 -3.25 -38.59
N VAL A 62 -14.50 -3.10 -37.66
CA VAL A 62 -13.37 -2.17 -37.82
C VAL A 62 -12.26 -2.95 -38.47
N ALA A 63 -11.92 -2.52 -39.68
CA ALA A 63 -10.75 -2.95 -40.41
C ALA A 63 -9.53 -2.98 -39.47
N GLY A 64 -8.95 -4.16 -39.31
CA GLY A 64 -7.74 -4.38 -38.54
C GLY A 64 -6.55 -3.72 -39.21
N SER A 65 -6.31 -2.45 -38.88
CA SER A 65 -4.98 -1.88 -38.96
C SER A 65 -4.16 -2.51 -37.85
N LEU A 66 -3.28 -3.44 -38.21
CA LEU A 66 -2.16 -3.91 -37.39
C LEU A 66 -1.24 -2.71 -37.10
N LEU A 67 -1.63 -1.88 -36.13
CA LEU A 67 -0.74 -0.87 -35.54
C LEU A 67 0.24 -1.65 -34.67
N ILE A 68 1.40 -1.96 -35.26
CA ILE A 68 2.59 -2.35 -34.52
C ILE A 68 2.84 -1.21 -33.52
N PRO A 69 2.74 -1.44 -32.20
CA PRO A 69 3.05 -0.41 -31.23
C PRO A 69 4.51 -0.02 -31.43
N THR A 70 4.74 1.23 -31.80
CA THR A 70 6.08 1.80 -31.90
C THR A 70 6.70 1.77 -30.50
N ALA A 71 7.84 1.08 -30.36
CA ALA A 71 8.49 0.79 -29.08
C ALA A 71 8.72 2.05 -28.21
N ALA A 72 8.92 3.22 -28.82
CA ALA A 72 9.08 4.50 -28.14
C ALA A 72 7.85 4.96 -27.32
N SER A 73 6.63 4.53 -27.67
CA SER A 73 5.41 4.89 -26.91
C SER A 73 5.24 4.05 -25.65
N ALA A 74 5.83 2.85 -25.58
CA ALA A 74 5.75 1.98 -24.42
C ALA A 74 6.47 2.60 -23.21
N ASP A 75 7.66 3.18 -23.43
CA ASP A 75 8.49 3.76 -22.36
C ASP A 75 7.82 4.92 -21.61
N ILE A 76 7.18 5.83 -22.35
CA ILE A 76 6.50 6.98 -21.75
C ILE A 76 5.31 6.51 -20.91
N THR A 77 4.55 5.51 -21.39
CA THR A 77 3.41 4.97 -20.66
C THR A 77 3.83 4.24 -19.38
N ASN A 78 4.98 3.56 -19.39
CA ASN A 78 5.54 2.89 -18.21
C ASN A 78 5.93 3.90 -17.13
N LYS A 79 6.56 5.03 -17.48
CA LYS A 79 6.92 6.08 -16.51
C LYS A 79 5.72 6.71 -15.82
N VAL A 80 4.67 7.04 -16.59
CA VAL A 80 3.44 7.64 -16.04
C VAL A 80 2.72 6.63 -15.15
N ALA A 81 2.67 5.35 -15.56
CA ALA A 81 2.08 4.27 -14.77
C ALA A 81 2.85 4.05 -13.45
N SER A 82 4.17 4.05 -13.47
CA SER A 82 5.03 3.91 -12.28
C SER A 82 4.83 5.05 -11.29
N SER A 83 4.72 6.30 -11.76
CA SER A 83 4.44 7.45 -10.88
C SER A 83 3.08 7.34 -10.18
N ALA A 84 2.03 6.96 -10.92
CA ALA A 84 0.70 6.75 -10.36
C ALA A 84 0.67 5.56 -9.38
N ALA A 85 1.40 4.49 -9.69
CA ALA A 85 1.53 3.32 -8.83
C ALA A 85 2.25 3.67 -7.51
N LEU A 86 3.34 4.44 -7.55
CA LEU A 86 4.06 4.89 -6.36
C LEU A 86 3.15 5.68 -5.41
N ARG A 87 2.30 6.57 -5.95
CA ARG A 87 1.32 7.31 -5.13
C ARG A 87 0.38 6.37 -4.38
N LYS A 88 -0.13 5.32 -5.04
CA LYS A 88 -1.00 4.32 -4.40
C LYS A 88 -0.28 3.56 -3.29
N VAL A 89 0.98 3.17 -3.50
CA VAL A 89 1.79 2.48 -2.49
C VAL A 89 2.05 3.38 -1.28
N LYS A 90 2.34 4.67 -1.47
CA LYS A 90 2.48 5.65 -0.39
C LYS A 90 1.20 5.85 0.42
N ILE A 91 0.03 5.83 -0.24
CA ILE A 91 -1.26 5.87 0.45
C ILE A 91 -1.43 4.62 1.32
N CYS A 92 -1.05 3.43 0.82
CA CYS A 92 -1.04 2.21 1.62
C CYS A 92 -0.13 2.32 2.85
N GLN A 93 1.07 2.89 2.69
CA GLN A 93 2.00 3.10 3.79
C GLN A 93 1.39 3.97 4.89
N LYS A 94 0.77 5.10 4.52
CA LYS A 94 0.08 5.98 5.47
C LYS A 94 -1.05 5.24 6.20
N LYS A 95 -1.85 4.45 5.48
CA LYS A 95 -2.93 3.67 6.10
C LYS A 95 -2.37 2.59 7.03
N LEU A 96 -1.28 1.94 6.68
CA LEU A 96 -0.64 0.92 7.52
C LEU A 96 -0.15 1.53 8.85
N VAL A 97 0.42 2.74 8.81
CA VAL A 97 0.79 3.48 10.02
C VAL A 97 -0.44 3.88 10.83
N ALA A 98 -1.52 4.34 10.18
CA ALA A 98 -2.78 4.67 10.87
C ALA A 98 -3.46 3.45 11.54
N MET A 99 -3.12 2.23 11.14
CA MET A 99 -3.65 1.01 11.77
C MET A 99 -2.95 0.65 13.10
N GLU A 100 -1.91 1.39 13.50
CA GLU A 100 -1.18 1.15 14.76
C GLU A 100 -2.12 1.12 15.97
N ASP A 101 -3.15 1.97 15.99
CA ASP A 101 -4.13 2.02 17.08
C ASP A 101 -4.90 0.69 17.23
N TYR A 102 -5.31 0.07 16.12
CA TYR A 102 -5.98 -1.24 16.15
C TYR A 102 -5.05 -2.35 16.63
N VAL A 103 -3.76 -2.25 16.30
CA VAL A 103 -2.73 -3.20 16.74
C VAL A 103 -2.55 -3.12 18.26
N LEU A 104 -2.50 -1.90 18.82
CA LEU A 104 -2.39 -1.68 20.26
C LEU A 104 -3.64 -2.14 21.01
N LEU A 105 -4.81 -1.92 20.45
CA LEU A 105 -6.10 -2.38 21.00
C LEU A 105 -6.35 -3.88 20.77
N SER A 106 -5.48 -4.56 20.01
CA SER A 106 -5.66 -5.96 19.61
C SER A 106 -7.00 -6.24 18.90
N ASP A 107 -7.51 -5.27 18.15
CA ASP A 107 -8.72 -5.43 17.34
C ASP A 107 -8.39 -6.11 16.00
N TYR A 108 -8.25 -7.43 16.05
CA TYR A 108 -7.88 -8.23 14.87
C TYR A 108 -8.96 -8.21 13.78
N ALA A 109 -10.23 -7.96 14.12
CA ALA A 109 -11.31 -7.90 13.15
C ALA A 109 -11.18 -6.63 12.28
N ALA A 110 -11.04 -5.46 12.93
CA ALA A 110 -10.83 -4.20 12.23
C ALA A 110 -9.57 -4.20 11.36
N ILE A 111 -8.51 -4.88 11.80
CA ILE A 111 -7.28 -5.02 11.01
C ILE A 111 -7.53 -5.80 9.72
N LYS A 112 -8.23 -6.94 9.81
CA LYS A 112 -8.53 -7.75 8.63
C LYS A 112 -9.42 -7.03 7.65
N ASP A 113 -10.45 -6.35 8.15
CA ASP A 113 -11.34 -5.57 7.30
C ASP A 113 -10.57 -4.43 6.61
N SER A 114 -9.65 -3.79 7.34
CA SER A 114 -8.76 -2.77 6.79
C SER A 114 -7.84 -3.30 5.69
N LEU A 115 -7.28 -4.52 5.84
CA LEU A 115 -6.42 -5.17 4.85
C LEU A 115 -7.16 -5.63 3.59
N ARG A 116 -8.46 -5.91 3.70
CA ARG A 116 -9.31 -6.31 2.57
C ARG A 116 -9.87 -5.12 1.81
N ALA A 117 -9.96 -3.97 2.47
CA ALA A 117 -10.42 -2.74 1.88
C ALA A 117 -9.30 -2.01 1.09
N ALA A 118 -9.72 -1.13 0.18
CA ALA A 118 -8.81 -0.18 -0.46
C ALA A 118 -8.10 0.65 0.63
N PRO A 119 -6.79 0.91 0.49
CA PRO A 119 -5.95 0.74 -0.69
C PRO A 119 -5.18 -0.60 -0.75
N PHE A 120 -5.29 -1.47 0.26
CA PHE A 120 -4.51 -2.72 0.32
C PHE A 120 -4.96 -3.76 -0.70
N SER A 121 -6.24 -3.77 -1.09
CA SER A 121 -6.74 -4.58 -2.21
C SER A 121 -5.99 -4.31 -3.51
N ASP A 122 -5.56 -3.06 -3.71
CA ASP A 122 -5.01 -2.59 -4.98
C ASP A 122 -3.47 -2.53 -4.95
N VAL A 123 -2.87 -2.61 -3.75
CA VAL A 123 -1.43 -2.41 -3.56
C VAL A 123 -0.60 -3.45 -4.31
N ARG A 124 -1.09 -4.70 -4.41
CA ARG A 124 -0.40 -5.77 -5.15
C ARG A 124 -0.24 -5.43 -6.62
N LYS A 125 -1.32 -4.92 -7.23
CA LYS A 125 -1.31 -4.49 -8.63
C LYS A 125 -0.38 -3.30 -8.82
N ALA A 126 -0.48 -2.29 -7.96
CA ALA A 126 0.38 -1.11 -8.03
C ALA A 126 1.87 -1.46 -7.84
N ALA A 127 2.20 -2.26 -6.84
CA ALA A 127 3.58 -2.69 -6.58
C ALA A 127 4.12 -3.57 -7.72
N SER A 128 3.30 -4.44 -8.31
CA SER A 128 3.69 -5.20 -9.52
C SER A 128 3.96 -4.28 -10.71
N THR A 129 3.18 -3.22 -10.91
CA THR A 129 3.46 -2.20 -11.94
C THR A 129 4.81 -1.51 -11.70
N LEU A 130 5.15 -1.20 -10.44
CA LEU A 130 6.45 -0.61 -10.11
C LEU A 130 7.61 -1.55 -10.40
N VAL A 131 7.49 -2.82 -10.03
CA VAL A 131 8.51 -3.83 -10.33
C VAL A 131 8.73 -3.93 -11.84
N ARG A 132 7.66 -4.06 -12.62
CA ARG A 132 7.73 -4.15 -14.09
C ARG A 132 8.29 -2.88 -14.74
N GLY A 133 7.92 -1.72 -14.22
CA GLY A 133 8.44 -0.44 -14.70
C GLY A 133 9.89 -0.16 -14.29
N GLY A 134 10.45 -0.94 -13.37
CA GLY A 134 11.85 -0.87 -12.93
C GLY A 134 12.70 -2.05 -13.38
N GLU A 135 12.18 -2.95 -14.23
CA GLU A 135 12.89 -4.13 -14.71
C GLU A 135 14.16 -3.78 -15.50
N ASP A 136 14.19 -2.63 -16.16
CA ASP A 136 15.35 -2.14 -16.93
C ASP A 136 16.37 -1.35 -16.08
N GLY A 137 16.09 -1.18 -14.79
CA GLY A 137 16.96 -0.44 -13.86
C GLY A 137 18.07 -1.30 -13.25
N PRO A 138 19.18 -0.69 -12.81
CA PRO A 138 20.28 -1.41 -12.14
C PRO A 138 19.84 -2.15 -10.85
N ASP A 139 18.73 -1.73 -10.23
CA ASP A 139 18.21 -2.28 -8.98
C ASP A 139 16.96 -3.17 -9.15
N ALA A 140 16.68 -3.65 -10.37
CA ALA A 140 15.49 -4.45 -10.68
C ALA A 140 15.32 -5.68 -9.75
N GLU A 141 16.40 -6.41 -9.53
CA GLU A 141 16.42 -7.60 -8.66
C GLU A 141 16.18 -7.23 -7.18
N GLY A 142 16.77 -6.11 -6.73
CA GLY A 142 16.56 -5.57 -5.40
C GLY A 142 15.09 -5.17 -5.17
N LEU A 143 14.50 -4.49 -6.15
CA LEU A 143 13.09 -4.09 -6.12
C LEU A 143 12.15 -5.29 -6.06
N GLN A 144 12.40 -6.32 -6.86
CA GLN A 144 11.61 -7.55 -6.85
C GLN A 144 11.74 -8.29 -5.50
N THR A 145 12.93 -8.34 -4.92
CA THR A 145 13.18 -8.97 -3.62
C THR A 145 12.42 -8.24 -2.51
N LYS A 146 12.49 -6.91 -2.46
CA LYS A 146 11.75 -6.10 -1.49
C LYS A 146 10.24 -6.22 -1.67
N TYR A 147 9.75 -6.27 -2.91
CA TYR A 147 8.34 -6.54 -3.19
C TYR A 147 7.87 -7.87 -2.61
N LYS A 148 8.61 -8.97 -2.85
CA LYS A 148 8.28 -10.29 -2.28
C LYS A 148 8.26 -10.25 -0.76
N ALA A 149 9.27 -9.65 -0.13
CA ALA A 149 9.34 -9.49 1.32
C ALA A 149 8.13 -8.72 1.88
N PHE A 150 7.73 -7.63 1.22
CA PHE A 150 6.54 -6.86 1.57
C PHE A 150 5.26 -7.70 1.49
N ILE A 151 5.02 -8.41 0.39
CA ILE A 151 3.82 -9.24 0.23
C ILE A 151 3.77 -10.35 1.29
N THR A 152 4.86 -11.06 1.49
CA THR A 152 4.96 -12.13 2.51
C THR A 152 4.72 -11.57 3.91
N SER A 153 5.19 -10.37 4.23
CA SER A 153 4.96 -9.74 5.54
C SER A 153 3.49 -9.39 5.79
N ILE A 154 2.76 -8.87 4.78
CA ILE A 154 1.32 -8.61 4.88
C ILE A 154 0.54 -9.92 5.02
N GLU A 155 0.88 -10.95 4.23
CA GLU A 155 0.21 -12.26 4.30
C GLU A 155 0.43 -12.92 5.67
N LYS A 156 1.64 -12.83 6.21
CA LYS A 156 1.95 -13.28 7.56
C LYS A 156 1.10 -12.55 8.59
N MET A 157 0.99 -11.22 8.48
CA MET A 157 0.16 -10.41 9.38
C MET A 157 -1.32 -10.80 9.32
N ASP A 158 -1.91 -10.95 8.13
CA ASP A 158 -3.31 -11.41 7.96
C ASP A 158 -3.51 -12.85 8.49
N GLY A 159 -2.52 -13.72 8.26
CA GLY A 159 -2.50 -15.08 8.80
C GLY A 159 -2.49 -15.08 10.33
N THR A 160 -1.62 -14.29 10.96
CA THR A 160 -1.55 -14.16 12.42
C THR A 160 -2.84 -13.56 12.99
N ALA A 161 -3.44 -12.55 12.36
CA ALA A 161 -4.75 -12.00 12.76
C ALA A 161 -5.86 -13.05 12.66
N SER A 162 -5.88 -13.83 11.58
CA SER A 162 -6.85 -14.93 11.38
C SER A 162 -6.74 -16.00 12.45
N VAL A 163 -5.52 -16.34 12.86
CA VAL A 163 -5.23 -17.31 13.91
C VAL A 163 -5.68 -16.77 15.28
N ALA A 164 -5.46 -15.49 15.56
CA ALA A 164 -5.93 -14.84 16.78
C ALA A 164 -7.47 -14.83 16.89
N LEU A 165 -8.17 -14.49 15.79
CA LEU A 165 -9.63 -14.50 15.73
C LEU A 165 -10.24 -15.90 15.92
N ARG A 166 -9.51 -16.96 15.57
CA ARG A 166 -9.90 -18.35 15.84
C ARG A 166 -9.71 -18.75 17.31
N GLY A 167 -9.22 -17.85 18.16
CA GLY A 167 -9.02 -18.10 19.58
C GLY A 167 -7.65 -18.70 19.95
N ARG A 168 -6.70 -18.82 19.01
CA ARG A 168 -5.33 -19.17 19.39
C ARG A 168 -4.71 -18.01 20.15
N LYS A 169 -4.21 -18.31 21.35
CA LYS A 169 -3.41 -17.36 22.12
C LYS A 169 -2.11 -17.09 21.38
N LEU A 170 -1.92 -15.84 20.94
CA LEU A 170 -0.66 -15.37 20.40
C LEU A 170 0.36 -15.19 21.54
N SER A 171 1.63 -15.41 21.23
CA SER A 171 2.71 -15.05 22.14
C SER A 171 2.83 -13.53 22.29
N ASP A 172 3.32 -13.07 23.45
CA ASP A 172 3.43 -11.64 23.76
C ASP A 172 4.23 -10.91 22.68
N GLY A 173 3.57 -10.01 21.95
CA GLY A 173 4.18 -9.23 20.87
C GLY A 173 4.35 -9.96 19.52
N GLU A 174 3.85 -11.20 19.36
CA GLU A 174 3.89 -11.92 18.07
C GLU A 174 3.25 -11.12 16.94
N PHE A 175 2.08 -10.55 17.23
CA PHE A 175 1.34 -9.73 16.27
C PHE A 175 2.03 -8.40 15.99
N LEU A 176 2.55 -7.73 17.02
CA LEU A 176 3.30 -6.49 16.90
C LEU A 176 4.59 -6.68 16.06
N ALA A 177 5.25 -7.83 16.19
CA ALA A 177 6.40 -8.20 15.38
C ALA A 177 6.01 -8.40 13.90
N ALA A 178 4.87 -9.04 13.63
CA ALA A 178 4.37 -9.18 12.26
C ALA A 178 3.98 -7.82 11.64
N TYR A 179 3.32 -6.95 12.42
CA TYR A 179 2.97 -5.60 12.00
C TYR A 179 4.20 -4.74 11.70
N SER A 180 5.16 -4.67 12.62
CA SER A 180 6.40 -3.90 12.43
C SER A 180 7.21 -4.41 11.23
N ALA A 181 7.28 -5.73 11.02
CA ALA A 181 7.90 -6.31 9.84
C ALA A 181 7.22 -5.84 8.53
N ALA A 182 5.88 -5.76 8.51
CA ALA A 182 5.15 -5.26 7.36
C ALA A 182 5.38 -3.76 7.10
N VAL A 183 5.44 -2.94 8.15
CA VAL A 183 5.74 -1.51 8.06
C VAL A 183 7.15 -1.29 7.50
N VAL A 184 8.15 -2.01 8.02
CA VAL A 184 9.54 -1.91 7.58
C VAL A 184 9.68 -2.39 6.13
N ALA A 185 9.12 -3.55 5.79
CA ALA A 185 9.22 -4.08 4.43
C ALA A 185 8.57 -3.16 3.39
N LEU A 186 7.44 -2.53 3.72
CA LEU A 186 6.80 -1.54 2.87
C LEU A 186 7.63 -0.26 2.74
N ALA A 187 8.21 0.24 3.84
CA ALA A 187 9.06 1.42 3.82
C ALA A 187 10.32 1.21 2.96
N ASP A 188 10.99 0.07 3.13
CA ASP A 188 12.14 -0.32 2.32
C ASP A 188 11.80 -0.41 0.83
N PHE A 189 10.65 -1.02 0.51
CA PHE A 189 10.18 -1.12 -0.87
C PHE A 189 9.91 0.27 -1.48
N VAL A 190 9.27 1.17 -0.72
CA VAL A 190 9.00 2.55 -1.19
C VAL A 190 10.29 3.34 -1.40
N ALA A 191 11.26 3.22 -0.49
CA ALA A 191 12.54 3.91 -0.61
C ALA A 191 13.28 3.49 -1.90
N LEU A 192 13.38 2.18 -2.15
CA LEU A 192 14.04 1.66 -3.35
C LEU A 192 13.24 2.01 -4.62
N ALA A 193 11.91 1.93 -4.58
CA ALA A 193 11.06 2.32 -5.71
C ALA A 193 11.20 3.81 -6.08
N GLU A 194 11.37 4.70 -5.09
CA GLU A 194 11.63 6.11 -5.33
C GLU A 194 12.98 6.37 -6.00
N GLU A 195 14.01 5.61 -5.64
CA GLU A 195 15.32 5.69 -6.25
C GLU A 195 15.28 5.17 -7.69
N ALA A 196 14.64 4.02 -7.92
CA ALA A 196 14.49 3.43 -9.25
C ALA A 196 13.77 4.35 -10.24
N ILE A 197 12.78 5.13 -9.78
CA ILE A 197 12.06 6.09 -10.65
C ILE A 197 12.90 7.32 -11.01
N LYS A 198 13.89 7.70 -10.18
CA LYS A 198 14.73 8.88 -10.41
C LYS A 198 15.82 8.66 -11.46
N VAL A 199 16.26 7.43 -11.67
CA VAL A 199 17.33 7.12 -12.64
C VAL A 199 16.79 7.33 -14.06
N PRO A 200 17.32 8.29 -14.84
CA PRO A 200 16.97 8.40 -16.25
C PRO A 200 17.45 7.14 -16.96
N LEU A 201 16.53 6.39 -17.58
CA LEU A 201 16.86 5.25 -18.44
C LEU A 201 17.95 5.71 -19.42
N ARG A 202 19.10 5.02 -19.41
CA ARG A 202 20.17 5.25 -20.39
C ARG A 202 19.59 5.06 -21.78
N GLU A 203 19.68 6.10 -22.61
CA GLU A 203 19.50 5.95 -24.05
C GLU A 203 20.63 5.04 -24.54
N GLU A 204 20.31 3.87 -25.10
CA GLU A 204 21.33 3.06 -25.76
C GLU A 204 21.93 3.85 -26.93
N PRO A 205 23.27 3.89 -27.08
CA PRO A 205 23.89 4.51 -28.24
C PRO A 205 23.57 3.67 -29.48
N VAL A 206 22.91 4.32 -30.45
CA VAL A 206 22.62 3.82 -31.80
C VAL A 206 23.90 3.53 -32.58
#